data_AF-A0A8T4LZ49-F1
#
_entry.id   AF-A0A8T4LZ49-F1
#
_cell.length_a   1.000
_cell.length_b   1.000
_cell.length_c   1.000
_cell.angle_alpha   90.00
_cell.angle_beta   90.00
_cell.angle_gamma   90.00
#
_symmetry.space_group_name_H-M   'P 1'
#
loop_
_entity.id
_entity.type
_entity.pdbx_description
1 polymer ?
#
loop_
_entity_poly.entity_id
_entity_poly.type
_entity_poly.pdbx_seq_one_letter_code
_entity_poly.pdbx_strand_id
1 'polypeptide(L)'
;MKGSCIHCKKEKDIAESGKSEGFCHVCYKKILWKPKLLKCRRCNRELPMHAKGLCAGCYNSVFHIEQVNRQNVRKLHNLDMSTYGEITKSCIICGFDKIVDLHHIVDLHHIDRDHKNTSRDNLVGLCPNHHKMVHNRKYRLEVYNQLKEKGFKVPETYESDEVFKIVLPKILKLKKEKLSNETKKEKIEEDLQEKTLTESKKRAPKIDLQKELEKVYEYIKSGKFDL
;
A
#
# COMPACT_ATOMS: atom_id res chain seq x y z
N MET A 1 28.83 1.78 36.03
CA MET A 1 29.64 3.02 36.01
C MET A 1 29.69 3.57 34.58
N LYS A 2 29.70 4.90 34.43
CA LYS A 2 29.92 5.53 33.12
C LYS A 2 31.41 5.49 32.80
N GLY A 3 31.77 5.05 31.61
CA GLY A 3 33.14 5.06 31.12
C GLY A 3 33.21 4.99 29.60
N SER A 4 34.42 5.13 29.05
CA SER A 4 34.63 5.16 27.60
C SER A 4 34.72 3.74 27.03
N CYS A 5 33.87 3.42 26.04
CA CYS A 5 33.91 2.13 25.36
C CYS A 5 35.15 1.99 24.47
N ILE A 6 35.93 0.92 24.61
CA ILE A 6 37.17 0.67 23.86
C ILE A 6 36.95 0.73 22.34
N HIS A 7 35.82 0.21 21.84
CA HIS A 7 35.56 0.18 20.40
C HIS A 7 34.98 1.48 19.86
N CYS A 8 33.93 2.04 20.47
CA CYS A 8 33.22 3.19 19.90
C CYS A 8 33.65 4.54 20.50
N LYS A 9 34.51 4.52 21.53
CA LYS A 9 35.05 5.68 22.26
C LYS A 9 34.01 6.65 22.84
N LYS A 10 32.74 6.22 22.90
CA LYS A 10 31.65 7.00 23.49
C LYS A 10 31.56 6.67 24.98
N GLU A 11 31.31 7.69 25.80
CA GLU A 11 30.94 7.51 27.20
C GLU A 11 29.57 6.84 27.31
N LYS A 12 29.54 5.65 27.91
CA LYS A 12 28.35 4.84 28.13
C LYS A 12 28.48 4.07 29.43
N ASP A 13 27.41 3.41 29.84
CA ASP A 13 27.51 2.41 30.90
C ASP A 13 28.35 1.23 30.40
N ILE A 14 29.47 1.02 31.08
CA ILE A 14 30.40 -0.09 30.83
C ILE A 14 30.39 -1.02 32.04
N ALA A 15 30.59 -2.32 31.78
CA ALA A 15 30.81 -3.28 32.83
C ALA A 15 32.24 -3.12 33.36
N GLU A 16 32.40 -3.08 34.68
CA GLU A 16 33.71 -2.96 35.35
C GLU A 16 34.48 -4.28 35.37
N SER A 17 33.80 -5.42 35.26
CA SER A 17 34.42 -6.74 35.27
C SER A 17 33.64 -7.75 34.42
N GLY A 18 34.34 -8.81 34.00
CA GLY A 18 33.76 -9.94 33.28
C GLY A 18 33.92 -9.87 31.76
N LYS A 19 33.15 -10.68 31.02
CA LYS A 19 33.34 -10.88 29.57
C LYS A 19 33.07 -9.63 28.72
N SER A 20 32.45 -8.61 29.29
CA SER A 20 32.10 -7.34 28.63
C SER A 20 32.92 -6.15 29.15
N GLU A 21 33.99 -6.39 29.90
CA GLU A 21 34.85 -5.34 30.45
C GLU A 21 35.36 -4.39 29.35
N GLY A 22 35.17 -3.08 29.56
CA GLY A 22 35.60 -2.04 28.62
C GLY A 22 34.77 -1.91 27.34
N PHE A 23 33.73 -2.74 27.13
CA PHE A 23 32.82 -2.61 25.97
C PHE A 23 31.44 -2.13 26.42
N CYS A 24 30.87 -1.17 25.68
CA CYS A 24 29.44 -0.90 25.82
C CYS A 24 28.62 -2.11 25.35
N HIS A 25 27.41 -2.30 25.90
CA HIS A 25 26.52 -3.42 25.60
C HIS A 25 26.29 -3.66 24.09
N VAL A 26 26.19 -2.59 23.29
CA VAL A 26 26.00 -2.68 21.83
C VAL A 26 27.26 -3.23 21.13
N CYS A 27 28.44 -2.70 21.46
CA CYS A 27 29.72 -3.18 20.90
C CYS A 27 30.01 -4.61 21.36
N TYR A 28 29.77 -4.93 22.63
CA TYR A 28 29.90 -6.28 23.15
C TYR A 28 29.04 -7.29 22.37
N LYS A 29 27.74 -6.99 22.17
CA LYS A 29 26.84 -7.85 21.39
C LYS A 29 27.27 -8.04 19.94
N LYS A 30 27.85 -7.01 19.32
CA LYS A 30 28.25 -7.04 17.91
C LYS A 30 29.56 -7.79 17.67
N ILE A 31 30.52 -7.68 18.60
CA ILE A 31 31.91 -8.10 18.36
C ILE A 31 32.24 -9.39 19.13
N LEU A 32 31.94 -9.40 20.42
CA LEU A 32 32.39 -10.45 21.33
C LEU A 32 31.33 -11.53 21.54
N TRP A 33 30.06 -11.16 21.54
CA TRP A 33 28.99 -12.12 21.78
C TRP A 33 28.69 -12.95 20.53
N LYS A 34 29.26 -14.16 20.50
CA LYS A 34 28.94 -15.19 19.51
C LYS A 34 28.15 -16.30 20.21
N PRO A 35 26.81 -16.37 20.04
CA PRO A 35 26.03 -17.42 20.70
C PRO A 35 26.47 -18.80 20.18
N LYS A 36 26.57 -19.77 21.10
CA LYS A 36 26.88 -21.16 20.73
C LYS A 36 25.73 -21.72 19.89
N LEU A 37 26.06 -22.28 18.73
CA LEU A 37 25.11 -23.00 17.90
C LEU A 37 24.91 -24.39 18.51
N LEU A 38 23.66 -24.77 18.72
CA LEU A 38 23.30 -26.12 19.16
C LEU A 38 22.13 -26.62 18.31
N LYS A 39 21.95 -27.93 18.26
CA LYS A 39 20.84 -28.57 17.53
C LYS A 39 19.52 -28.39 18.30
N CYS A 40 18.50 -27.86 17.61
CA CYS A 40 17.17 -27.72 18.17
C CYS A 40 16.48 -29.08 18.33
N ARG A 41 15.94 -29.39 19.51
CA ARG A 41 15.29 -30.68 19.80
C ARG A 41 14.05 -30.99 18.94
N ARG A 42 13.41 -29.97 18.35
CA ARG A 42 12.17 -30.12 17.54
C ARG A 42 12.44 -30.15 16.03
N CYS A 43 13.25 -29.23 15.52
CA CYS A 43 13.48 -29.09 14.07
C CYS A 43 14.88 -29.50 13.62
N ASN A 44 15.75 -29.93 14.54
CA ASN A 44 17.13 -30.39 14.30
C ASN A 44 18.08 -29.39 13.61
N ARG A 45 17.65 -28.14 13.38
CA ARG A 45 18.52 -27.07 12.86
C ARG A 45 19.54 -26.62 13.90
N GLU A 46 20.75 -26.31 13.45
CA GLU A 46 21.84 -25.73 14.26
C GLU A 46 21.70 -24.21 14.31
N LEU A 47 21.26 -23.70 15.46
CA LEU A 47 20.95 -22.27 15.64
C LEU A 47 21.35 -21.83 17.07
N PRO A 48 21.46 -20.51 17.32
CA PRO A 48 21.46 -19.98 18.67
C PRO A 48 20.21 -20.45 19.41
N MET A 49 20.41 -21.16 20.52
CA MET A 49 19.30 -21.74 21.26
C MET A 49 18.64 -20.73 22.18
N HIS A 50 17.32 -20.85 22.26
CA HIS A 50 16.53 -20.22 23.29
C HIS A 50 16.41 -21.16 24.50
N ALA A 51 15.53 -20.82 25.44
CA ALA A 51 15.19 -21.67 26.57
C ALA A 51 14.68 -23.07 26.14
N LYS A 52 14.79 -24.04 27.05
CA LYS A 52 14.28 -25.43 26.91
C LYS A 52 14.85 -26.23 25.73
N GLY A 53 15.99 -25.84 25.19
CA GLY A 53 16.60 -26.58 24.08
C GLY A 53 15.77 -26.50 22.79
N LEU A 54 15.04 -25.40 22.60
CA LEU A 54 14.38 -25.06 21.32
C LEU A 54 15.02 -23.83 20.69
N CYS A 55 15.06 -23.78 19.35
CA CYS A 55 15.40 -22.55 18.64
C CYS A 55 14.27 -21.52 18.82
N ALA A 56 14.55 -20.23 18.60
CA ALA A 56 13.58 -19.15 18.81
C ALA A 56 12.24 -19.39 18.09
N GLY A 57 12.26 -19.87 16.83
CA GLY A 57 11.04 -20.16 16.07
C GLY A 57 10.22 -21.31 16.67
N CYS A 58 10.86 -22.42 17.05
CA CYS A 58 10.17 -23.53 17.70
C CYS A 58 9.66 -23.14 19.09
N TYR A 59 10.42 -22.35 19.85
CA TYR A 59 10.01 -21.83 21.15
C TYR A 59 8.74 -20.98 21.03
N ASN A 60 8.72 -20.02 20.11
CA ASN A 60 7.54 -19.19 19.86
C ASN A 60 6.34 -20.01 19.38
N SER A 61 6.56 -20.96 18.47
CA SER A 61 5.49 -21.84 17.98
C SER A 61 4.88 -22.72 19.08
N VAL A 62 5.65 -23.18 20.06
CA VAL A 62 5.13 -24.04 21.14
C VAL A 62 4.49 -23.22 22.24
N PHE A 63 5.12 -22.13 22.68
CA PHE A 63 4.73 -21.45 23.92
C PHE A 63 4.01 -20.11 23.72
N HIS A 64 4.11 -19.51 22.53
CA HIS A 64 3.63 -18.14 22.30
C HIS A 64 2.76 -17.99 21.05
N ILE A 65 2.40 -19.08 20.38
CA ILE A 65 1.63 -19.01 19.12
C ILE A 65 0.28 -18.33 19.32
N GLU A 66 -0.44 -18.65 20.40
CA GLU A 66 -1.73 -18.04 20.71
C GLU A 66 -1.62 -16.54 21.03
N GLN A 67 -0.57 -16.15 21.75
CA GLN A 67 -0.32 -14.74 22.07
C GLN A 67 0.04 -13.94 20.81
N VAL A 68 0.87 -14.51 19.93
CA VAL A 68 1.20 -13.92 18.63
C VAL A 68 -0.07 -13.77 17.79
N ASN A 69 -0.90 -14.81 17.72
CA ASN A 69 -2.17 -14.77 16.99
C ASN A 69 -3.11 -13.69 17.55
N ARG A 70 -3.27 -13.60 18.87
CA ARG A 70 -4.06 -12.56 19.52
C ARG A 70 -3.58 -11.16 19.17
N GLN A 71 -2.27 -10.93 19.16
CA GLN A 71 -1.70 -9.63 18.79
C GLN A 71 -1.90 -9.34 17.30
N ASN A 72 -1.75 -10.34 16.43
CA ASN A 72 -1.98 -10.18 15.00
C ASN A 72 -3.45 -9.86 14.70
N VAL A 73 -4.39 -10.56 15.34
CA VAL A 73 -5.83 -10.29 15.22
C VAL A 73 -6.16 -8.86 15.64
N ARG A 74 -5.62 -8.40 16.79
CA ARG A 74 -5.81 -7.02 17.25
C ARG A 74 -5.22 -5.99 16.30
N LYS A 75 -4.05 -6.24 15.73
CA LYS A 75 -3.38 -5.30 14.83
C LYS A 75 -4.02 -5.25 13.44
N LEU A 76 -4.43 -6.40 12.90
CA LEU A 76 -4.96 -6.51 11.54
C LEU A 76 -6.45 -6.20 11.45
N HIS A 77 -7.23 -6.69 12.41
CA HIS A 77 -8.69 -6.61 12.37
C HIS A 77 -9.29 -5.71 13.46
N ASN A 78 -8.49 -5.25 14.43
CA ASN A 78 -8.97 -4.47 15.57
C ASN A 78 -10.13 -5.17 16.34
N LEU A 79 -10.05 -6.51 16.45
CA LEU A 79 -11.03 -7.33 17.16
C LEU A 79 -10.43 -7.94 18.43
N ASP A 80 -11.29 -8.22 19.42
CA ASP A 80 -10.91 -9.10 20.52
C ASP A 80 -10.88 -10.58 20.08
N MET A 81 -10.07 -11.38 20.76
CA MET A 81 -9.90 -12.80 20.45
C MET A 81 -11.19 -13.60 20.62
N SER A 82 -12.06 -13.23 21.57
CA SER A 82 -13.34 -13.92 21.78
C SER A 82 -14.25 -13.75 20.55
N THR A 83 -14.46 -12.50 20.13
CA THR A 83 -15.25 -12.17 18.95
C THR A 83 -14.67 -12.80 17.69
N TYR A 84 -13.34 -12.76 17.52
CA TYR A 84 -12.67 -13.42 16.41
C TYR A 84 -12.94 -14.93 16.40
N GLY A 85 -12.79 -15.60 17.55
CA GLY A 85 -13.04 -17.04 17.70
C GLY A 85 -14.50 -17.43 17.44
N GLU A 86 -15.46 -16.60 17.85
CA GLU A 86 -16.88 -16.81 17.57
C GLU A 86 -17.18 -16.76 16.06
N ILE A 87 -16.63 -15.77 15.35
CA ILE A 87 -16.84 -15.60 13.90
C ILE A 87 -16.10 -16.68 13.11
N THR A 88 -14.89 -17.06 13.54
CA THR A 88 -14.02 -18.05 12.86
C THR A 88 -14.24 -19.48 13.35
N LYS A 89 -15.33 -19.76 14.08
CA LYS A 89 -15.60 -21.11 14.59
C LYS A 89 -15.81 -22.14 13.49
N SER A 90 -16.51 -21.75 12.42
CA SER A 90 -16.80 -22.61 11.27
C SER A 90 -17.04 -21.77 10.03
N CYS A 91 -16.70 -22.31 8.86
CA CYS A 91 -17.01 -21.67 7.59
C CYS A 91 -18.51 -21.57 7.41
N ILE A 92 -19.01 -20.36 7.20
CA ILE A 92 -20.46 -20.13 7.09
C ILE A 92 -21.07 -20.87 5.90
N ILE A 93 -20.30 -21.14 4.85
CA ILE A 93 -20.78 -21.76 3.61
C ILE A 93 -20.87 -23.28 3.74
N CYS A 94 -19.76 -23.96 4.04
CA CYS A 94 -19.67 -25.42 4.03
C CYS A 94 -19.55 -26.07 5.41
N GLY A 95 -19.48 -25.30 6.49
CA GLY A 95 -19.37 -25.80 7.86
C GLY A 95 -17.99 -26.31 8.28
N PHE A 96 -16.95 -26.18 7.44
CA PHE A 96 -15.58 -26.57 7.80
C PHE A 96 -15.06 -25.79 9.02
N ASP A 97 -14.53 -26.47 10.02
CA ASP A 97 -14.26 -25.93 11.38
C ASP A 97 -12.79 -26.01 11.83
N LYS A 98 -11.89 -26.59 11.02
CA LYS A 98 -10.47 -26.77 11.43
C LYS A 98 -9.61 -25.52 11.24
N ILE A 99 -9.73 -24.91 10.07
CA ILE A 99 -8.99 -23.71 9.68
C ILE A 99 -9.99 -22.81 8.98
N VAL A 100 -10.33 -21.70 9.64
CA VAL A 100 -11.28 -20.72 9.14
C VAL A 100 -10.63 -19.37 9.33
N ASP A 101 -10.47 -18.66 8.23
CA ASP A 101 -9.93 -17.30 8.24
C ASP A 101 -11.09 -16.32 8.29
N LEU A 102 -10.84 -15.19 8.95
CA LEU A 102 -11.76 -14.06 8.92
C LEU A 102 -11.67 -13.39 7.55
N HIS A 103 -12.82 -13.20 6.92
CA HIS A 103 -12.93 -12.45 5.68
C HIS A 103 -13.89 -11.29 5.89
N HIS A 104 -13.54 -10.10 5.38
CA HIS A 104 -14.50 -9.00 5.33
C HIS A 104 -15.34 -9.20 4.07
N ILE A 105 -16.65 -9.37 4.21
CA ILE A 105 -17.56 -9.56 3.05
C ILE A 105 -17.43 -8.40 2.05
N VAL A 106 -17.06 -7.23 2.59
CA VAL A 106 -16.93 -5.97 1.88
C VAL A 106 -15.46 -5.69 1.47
N ASP A 107 -14.56 -6.68 1.49
CA ASP A 107 -13.16 -6.53 1.01
C ASP A 107 -13.07 -6.07 -0.45
N LEU A 108 -14.15 -6.23 -1.21
CA LEU A 108 -14.15 -5.95 -2.63
C LEU A 108 -14.53 -4.53 -3.00
N HIS A 109 -15.56 -3.99 -2.37
CA HIS A 109 -15.93 -2.59 -2.47
C HIS A 109 -16.70 -2.31 -1.19
N HIS A 110 -15.99 -2.08 -0.10
CA HIS A 110 -16.15 -0.84 0.64
C HIS A 110 -17.26 0.04 0.06
N ILE A 111 -18.51 -0.23 0.48
CA ILE A 111 -19.63 0.66 0.20
C ILE A 111 -19.32 2.02 0.86
N ASP A 112 -18.51 2.00 1.93
CA ASP A 112 -17.96 3.13 2.69
C ASP A 112 -16.45 3.41 2.51
N ARG A 113 -15.64 2.50 1.94
CA ARG A 113 -14.16 2.64 1.84
C ARG A 113 -13.43 2.57 3.17
N ASP A 114 -14.06 2.00 4.19
CA ASP A 114 -13.49 1.97 5.53
C ASP A 114 -13.04 0.57 5.98
N HIS A 115 -11.74 0.27 5.82
CA HIS A 115 -11.11 -0.95 6.35
C HIS A 115 -11.16 -1.03 7.89
N LYS A 116 -11.65 0.01 8.57
CA LYS A 116 -11.82 0.06 10.01
C LYS A 116 -13.23 -0.33 10.46
N ASN A 117 -14.16 -0.54 9.53
CA ASN A 117 -15.51 -0.99 9.87
C ASN A 117 -15.47 -2.45 10.37
N THR A 118 -15.49 -2.58 11.69
CA THR A 118 -15.41 -3.84 12.44
C THR A 118 -16.79 -4.34 12.88
N SER A 119 -17.87 -3.84 12.26
CA SER A 119 -19.22 -4.33 12.55
C SER A 119 -19.32 -5.83 12.29
N ARG A 120 -19.96 -6.54 13.23
CA ARG A 120 -20.11 -8.00 13.18
C ARG A 120 -20.86 -8.47 11.93
N ASP A 121 -21.75 -7.64 11.40
CA ASP A 121 -22.52 -7.92 10.18
C ASP A 121 -21.66 -7.88 8.90
N ASN A 122 -20.47 -7.29 8.97
CA ASN A 122 -19.54 -7.15 7.85
C ASN A 122 -18.43 -8.23 7.82
N LEU A 123 -18.45 -9.13 8.80
CA LEU A 123 -17.38 -10.09 9.05
C LEU A 123 -17.93 -11.51 8.93
N VAL A 124 -17.25 -12.37 8.16
CA VAL A 124 -17.60 -13.78 8.03
C VAL A 124 -16.39 -14.68 8.19
N GLY A 125 -16.59 -15.82 8.84
CA GLY A 125 -15.62 -16.91 8.84
C GLY A 125 -15.73 -17.71 7.55
N LEU A 126 -14.64 -17.79 6.78
CA LEU A 126 -14.54 -18.61 5.57
C LEU A 126 -13.36 -19.59 5.68
N CYS A 127 -13.53 -20.81 5.19
CA CYS A 127 -12.40 -21.73 5.07
C CYS A 127 -11.42 -21.25 3.98
N PRO A 128 -10.17 -21.73 3.94
CA PRO A 128 -9.17 -21.30 2.96
C PRO A 128 -9.64 -21.41 1.50
N ASN A 129 -10.45 -22.42 1.18
CA ASN A 129 -10.99 -22.59 -0.17
C ASN A 129 -11.99 -21.47 -0.53
N HIS A 130 -13.04 -21.29 0.28
CA HIS A 130 -14.03 -20.23 0.02
C HIS A 130 -13.42 -18.84 0.13
N HIS A 131 -12.48 -18.62 1.07
CA HIS A 131 -11.74 -17.37 1.16
C HIS A 131 -10.99 -17.08 -0.14
N LYS A 132 -10.31 -18.09 -0.72
CA LYS A 132 -9.64 -17.94 -2.02
C LYS A 132 -10.62 -17.74 -3.16
N MET A 133 -11.79 -18.37 -3.12
CA MET A 133 -12.86 -18.20 -4.12
C MET A 133 -13.42 -16.78 -4.12
N VAL A 134 -13.59 -16.13 -2.96
CA VAL A 134 -14.03 -14.72 -2.91
C VAL A 134 -12.98 -13.80 -3.54
N HIS A 135 -11.69 -14.05 -3.30
CA HIS A 135 -10.62 -13.29 -3.96
C HIS A 135 -10.50 -13.59 -5.46
N ASN A 136 -11.04 -14.72 -5.92
CA ASN A 136 -11.07 -15.08 -7.33
C ASN A 136 -12.31 -14.50 -8.03
N ARG A 137 -12.08 -13.56 -8.95
CA ARG A 137 -13.14 -12.88 -9.73
C ARG A 137 -14.15 -13.84 -10.38
N LYS A 138 -13.71 -15.04 -10.80
CA LYS A 138 -14.55 -16.04 -11.47
C LYS A 138 -15.56 -16.72 -10.53
N TYR A 139 -15.16 -17.00 -9.29
CA TYR A 139 -15.95 -17.78 -8.33
C TYR A 139 -16.62 -16.91 -7.25
N ARG A 140 -16.27 -15.64 -7.20
CA ARG A 140 -16.82 -14.68 -6.22
C ARG A 140 -18.33 -14.58 -6.23
N LEU A 141 -18.94 -14.51 -7.41
CA LEU A 141 -20.41 -14.38 -7.53
C LEU A 141 -21.12 -15.60 -6.93
N GLU A 142 -20.58 -16.79 -7.18
CA GLU A 142 -21.07 -18.03 -6.58
C GLU A 142 -21.04 -17.96 -5.05
N VAL A 143 -19.91 -17.52 -4.47
CA VAL A 143 -19.78 -17.36 -3.03
C VAL A 143 -20.73 -16.29 -2.47
N TYR A 144 -20.90 -15.17 -3.17
CA TYR A 144 -21.82 -14.10 -2.75
C TYR A 144 -23.28 -14.54 -2.78
N ASN A 145 -23.68 -15.34 -3.77
CA ASN A 145 -25.02 -15.91 -3.81
C ASN A 145 -25.25 -16.84 -2.61
N GLN A 146 -24.29 -17.70 -2.30
CA GLN A 146 -24.37 -18.57 -1.11
C GLN A 146 -24.42 -17.78 0.20
N LEU A 147 -23.70 -16.65 0.29
CA LEU A 147 -23.79 -15.75 1.45
C LEU A 147 -25.14 -15.04 1.52
N LYS A 148 -25.69 -14.60 0.38
CA LYS A 148 -27.01 -13.95 0.29
C LYS A 148 -28.13 -14.89 0.70
N GLU A 149 -28.07 -16.17 0.28
CA GLU A 149 -28.99 -17.22 0.72
C GLU A 149 -28.97 -17.42 2.23
N LYS A 150 -27.82 -17.18 2.88
CA LYS A 150 -27.66 -17.22 4.34
C LYS A 150 -28.02 -15.91 5.04
N GLY A 151 -28.57 -14.93 4.32
CA GLY A 151 -29.06 -13.67 4.86
C GLY A 151 -28.01 -12.57 5.02
N PHE A 152 -26.80 -12.74 4.47
CA PHE A 152 -25.77 -11.71 4.53
C PHE A 152 -25.99 -10.63 3.47
N LYS A 153 -25.69 -9.38 3.82
CA LYS A 153 -25.69 -8.26 2.88
C LYS A 153 -24.44 -8.34 2.00
N VAL A 154 -24.65 -8.54 0.70
CA VAL A 154 -23.58 -8.54 -0.31
C VAL A 154 -23.79 -7.37 -1.28
N PRO A 155 -22.72 -6.80 -1.87
CA PRO A 155 -22.86 -5.76 -2.87
C PRO A 155 -23.70 -6.23 -4.06
N GLU A 156 -24.68 -5.42 -4.49
CA GLU A 156 -25.60 -5.78 -5.60
C GLU A 156 -24.89 -5.80 -6.96
N THR A 157 -23.92 -4.93 -7.17
CA THR A 157 -23.24 -4.77 -8.44
C THR A 157 -21.87 -5.43 -8.41
N TYR A 158 -21.75 -6.58 -9.07
CA TYR A 158 -20.47 -7.09 -9.50
C TYR A 158 -20.33 -6.89 -11.00
N GLU A 159 -19.56 -5.89 -11.41
CA GLU A 159 -19.20 -5.75 -12.83
C GLU A 159 -18.34 -6.95 -13.23
N SER A 160 -18.86 -7.78 -14.14
CA SER A 160 -18.10 -8.92 -14.63
C SER A 160 -16.84 -8.43 -15.36
N ASP A 161 -15.78 -9.22 -15.31
CA ASP A 161 -14.56 -8.93 -16.08
C ASP A 161 -14.83 -8.82 -17.59
N GLU A 162 -15.94 -9.39 -18.07
CA GLU A 162 -16.38 -9.28 -19.46
C GLU A 162 -16.73 -7.83 -19.82
N VAL A 163 -17.35 -7.09 -18.88
CA VAL A 163 -17.62 -5.66 -19.06
C VAL A 163 -16.30 -4.93 -19.26
N PHE A 164 -15.29 -5.16 -18.42
CA PHE A 164 -13.98 -4.52 -18.59
C PHE A 164 -13.27 -4.98 -19.87
N LYS A 165 -13.33 -6.26 -20.22
CA LYS A 165 -12.73 -6.77 -21.46
C LYS A 165 -13.37 -6.19 -22.72
N ILE A 166 -14.66 -5.87 -22.68
CA ILE A 166 -15.39 -5.28 -23.82
C ILE A 166 -15.25 -3.75 -23.84
N VAL A 167 -15.40 -3.12 -22.67
CA VAL A 167 -15.48 -1.66 -22.53
C VAL A 167 -14.10 -1.02 -22.53
N LEU A 168 -13.10 -1.62 -21.86
CA LEU A 168 -11.77 -1.03 -21.74
C LEU A 168 -11.07 -0.86 -23.10
N PRO A 169 -11.09 -1.84 -24.03
CA PRO A 169 -10.50 -1.65 -25.36
C PRO A 169 -11.22 -0.56 -26.16
N LYS A 170 -12.55 -0.46 -26.05
CA LYS A 170 -13.33 0.60 -26.70
C LYS A 170 -12.95 1.99 -26.15
N ILE A 171 -12.86 2.14 -24.83
CA ILE A 171 -12.43 3.38 -24.18
C ILE A 171 -11.00 3.74 -24.59
N LEU A 172 -10.08 2.78 -24.58
CA LEU A 172 -8.68 2.99 -24.98
C LEU A 172 -8.57 3.38 -26.46
N LYS A 173 -9.37 2.77 -27.35
CA LYS A 173 -9.44 3.14 -28.77
C LYS A 173 -9.92 4.59 -28.94
N LEU A 174 -11.02 4.97 -28.29
CA LEU A 174 -11.54 6.33 -28.32
C LEU A 174 -10.53 7.36 -27.77
N LYS A 175 -9.79 7.03 -26.71
CA LYS A 175 -8.74 7.90 -26.17
C LYS A 175 -7.59 8.09 -27.16
N LYS A 176 -7.16 7.03 -27.86
CA LYS A 176 -6.12 7.11 -28.90
C LYS A 176 -6.55 7.95 -30.09
N GLU A 177 -7.80 7.79 -30.53
CA GLU A 177 -8.37 8.59 -31.63
C GLU A 177 -8.44 10.08 -31.29
N LYS A 178 -8.87 10.43 -30.06
CA LYS A 178 -8.87 11.83 -29.58
C LYS A 178 -7.46 12.43 -29.56
N LEU A 179 -6.49 11.72 -28.99
CA LEU A 179 -5.12 12.20 -28.90
C LEU A 179 -4.48 12.41 -30.29
N SER A 180 -4.78 11.54 -31.26
CA SER A 180 -4.34 11.69 -32.65
C SER A 180 -4.97 12.89 -33.35
N ASN A 181 -6.22 13.22 -33.01
CA ASN A 181 -6.91 14.38 -33.60
C ASN A 181 -6.41 15.70 -32.99
N GLU A 182 -6.10 15.71 -31.69
CA GLU A 182 -5.49 16.85 -31.00
C GLU A 182 -4.10 17.17 -31.59
N THR A 183 -3.22 16.17 -31.74
CA THR A 183 -1.90 16.37 -32.36
C THR A 183 -1.98 16.83 -33.82
N LYS A 184 -2.97 16.36 -34.59
CA LYS A 184 -3.20 16.88 -35.96
C LYS A 184 -3.64 18.34 -35.94
N LYS A 185 -4.47 18.73 -34.98
CA LYS A 185 -4.96 20.10 -34.83
C LYS A 185 -3.82 21.06 -34.46
N GLU A 186 -2.98 20.67 -33.50
CA GLU A 186 -1.79 21.43 -33.10
C GLU A 186 -0.85 21.66 -34.29
N LYS A 187 -0.57 20.61 -35.09
CA LYS A 187 0.28 20.73 -36.28
C LYS A 187 -0.31 21.66 -37.35
N ILE A 188 -1.63 21.63 -37.55
CA ILE A 188 -2.31 22.55 -38.49
C ILE A 188 -2.22 24.00 -37.99
N GLU A 189 -2.35 24.22 -36.68
CA GLU A 189 -2.21 25.55 -36.07
C GLU A 189 -0.78 26.09 -36.18
N GLU A 190 0.25 25.26 -35.99
CA GLU A 190 1.66 25.61 -36.23
C GLU A 190 1.91 25.99 -37.71
N ASP A 191 1.46 25.17 -38.67
CA ASP A 191 1.60 25.43 -40.10
C ASP A 191 0.91 26.74 -40.54
N LEU A 192 -0.23 27.08 -39.91
CA LEU A 192 -0.95 28.34 -40.15
C LEU A 192 -0.19 29.54 -39.57
N GLN A 193 0.35 29.43 -38.36
CA GLN A 193 1.15 30.49 -37.74
C GLN A 193 2.41 30.79 -38.57
N GLU A 194 3.13 29.77 -39.06
CA GLU A 194 4.29 29.96 -39.92
C GLU A 194 3.94 30.68 -41.25
N LYS A 195 2.79 30.35 -41.86
CA LYS A 195 2.29 31.05 -43.06
C LYS A 195 1.98 32.52 -42.78
N THR A 196 1.33 32.85 -41.67
CA THR A 196 1.04 34.25 -41.31
C THR A 196 2.30 35.07 -41.00
N LEU A 197 3.32 34.46 -40.39
CA LEU A 197 4.62 35.08 -40.11
C LEU A 197 5.43 35.34 -41.39
N THR A 198 5.35 34.45 -42.38
CA THR A 198 6.05 34.60 -43.66
C THR A 198 5.38 35.63 -44.57
N GLU A 199 4.05 35.77 -44.51
CA GLU A 199 3.32 36.81 -45.24
C GLU A 199 3.46 38.20 -44.63
N SER A 200 3.46 38.33 -43.29
CA SER A 200 3.66 39.61 -42.60
C SER A 200 5.08 40.19 -42.82
N LYS A 201 6.11 39.33 -42.91
CA LYS A 201 7.48 39.74 -43.28
C LYS A 201 7.62 40.29 -44.71
N LYS A 202 6.66 40.05 -45.61
CA LYS A 202 6.68 40.57 -46.99
C LYS A 202 5.95 41.90 -47.18
N ARG A 203 5.24 42.42 -46.17
CA ARG A 203 4.41 43.64 -46.30
C ARG A 203 4.58 44.69 -45.21
N ALA A 204 5.44 44.50 -44.22
CA ALA A 204 5.67 45.53 -43.22
C ALA A 204 6.63 46.61 -43.74
N PRO A 205 6.21 47.88 -43.90
CA PRO A 205 7.16 48.98 -43.90
C PRO A 205 7.93 48.93 -42.58
N LYS A 206 9.23 49.25 -42.60
CA LYS A 206 10.06 49.39 -41.39
C LYS A 206 9.50 50.54 -40.54
N ILE A 207 8.48 50.27 -39.74
CA ILE A 207 8.07 51.12 -38.65
C ILE A 207 9.03 50.80 -37.52
N ASP A 208 9.77 51.82 -37.10
CA ASP A 208 10.68 51.79 -35.97
C ASP A 208 9.87 51.62 -34.68
N LEU A 209 9.56 50.36 -34.35
CA LEU A 209 8.79 49.97 -33.16
C LEU A 209 9.35 50.55 -31.87
N GLN A 210 10.65 50.84 -31.85
CA GLN A 210 11.32 51.41 -30.70
C GLN A 210 10.88 52.86 -30.47
N LYS A 211 10.71 53.64 -31.55
CA LYS A 211 10.17 55.00 -31.51
C LYS A 211 8.71 55.07 -31.07
N GLU A 212 7.88 54.12 -31.47
CA GLU A 212 6.47 54.08 -31.06
C GLU A 212 6.32 53.66 -29.59
N LEU A 213 7.15 52.72 -29.12
CA LEU A 213 7.21 52.33 -27.71
C LEU A 213 7.64 53.49 -26.81
N GLU A 214 8.64 54.27 -27.21
CA GLU A 214 9.07 55.46 -26.47
C GLU A 214 7.94 56.50 -26.35
N LYS A 215 7.16 56.73 -27.42
CA LYS A 215 6.00 57.64 -27.36
C LYS A 215 4.94 57.17 -26.38
N VAL A 216 4.61 55.87 -26.36
CA VAL A 216 3.63 55.31 -25.42
C VAL A 216 4.14 55.41 -23.99
N TYR A 217 5.42 55.13 -23.76
CA TYR A 217 6.03 55.23 -22.44
C TYR A 217 6.02 56.67 -21.92
N GLU A 218 6.39 57.65 -22.75
CA GLU A 218 6.31 59.07 -22.42
C GLU A 218 4.86 59.52 -22.17
N TYR A 219 3.90 59.02 -22.95
CA TYR A 219 2.48 59.32 -22.75
C TYR A 219 1.95 58.79 -21.40
N ILE A 220 2.24 57.52 -21.06
CA ILE A 220 1.87 56.92 -19.76
C ILE A 220 2.53 57.70 -18.62
N LYS A 221 3.81 58.05 -18.76
CA LYS A 221 4.59 58.77 -17.74
C LYS A 221 4.09 60.21 -17.53
N SER A 222 3.49 60.82 -18.55
CA SER A 222 2.93 62.18 -18.47
C SER A 222 1.66 62.29 -17.62
N GLY A 223 1.06 61.17 -17.20
CA GLY A 223 -0.10 61.16 -16.31
C GLY A 223 -1.39 61.75 -16.90
N LYS A 224 -1.41 62.07 -18.21
CA LYS A 224 -2.56 62.64 -18.93
C LYS A 224 -3.59 61.59 -19.35
N PHE A 225 -3.85 60.60 -18.49
CA PHE A 225 -4.97 59.68 -18.68
C PHE A 225 -6.18 60.27 -17.94
N ASP A 226 -6.84 61.22 -18.58
CA ASP A 226 -8.19 61.63 -18.18
C ASP A 226 -9.15 60.53 -18.66
N LEU A 227 -9.64 59.71 -17.71
CA LEU A 227 -10.68 58.70 -17.92
C LEU A 227 -12.06 59.33 -18.08
#